data_AF-N8YFY4-F1
#
_entry.id   AF-N8YFY4-F1
#
_cell.length_a   1.000
_cell.length_b   1.000
_cell.length_c   1.000
_cell.angle_alpha   90.00
_cell.angle_beta   90.00
_cell.angle_gamma   90.00
#
_symmetry.space_group_name_H-M   'P 1'
#
loop_
_entity.id
_entity.type
_entity.pdbx_description
1 polymer ?
#
loop_
_entity_poly.entity_id
_entity_poly.type
_entity_poly.pdbx_seq_one_letter_code
_entity_poly.pdbx_strand_id
1 'polypeptide(L)' 'MSTLYSTQVKAVGGRSGTIRSEDGILELKLALPKELGGKGDATNPEQLFAAGYA' A
#
# COMPACT_ATOMS: atom_id res chain seq x y z
N MET A 1 14.73 -22.65 12.05
CA MET A 1 14.56 -21.20 12.21
C MET A 1 13.07 -20.94 12.45
N SER A 2 12.71 -20.16 13.47
CA SER A 2 11.31 -19.85 13.80
C SER A 2 10.97 -18.40 13.45
N THR A 3 9.75 -18.16 12.99
CA THR A 3 9.24 -16.80 12.69
C THR A 3 8.97 -16.06 14.00
N LEU A 4 9.60 -14.90 14.20
CA LEU A 4 9.37 -14.04 15.37
C LEU A 4 8.21 -13.07 15.18
N TYR A 5 7.99 -12.61 13.95
CA TYR A 5 6.94 -11.66 13.59
C TYR A 5 6.44 -11.94 12.18
N SER A 6 5.13 -11.81 11.98
CA SER A 6 4.45 -11.91 10.69
C SER A 6 3.27 -10.94 10.66
N THR A 7 3.01 -10.35 9.50
CA THR A 7 1.85 -9.49 9.25
C THR A 7 1.33 -9.75 7.83
N GLN A 8 0.08 -9.39 7.57
CA GLN A 8 -0.55 -9.52 6.26
C GLN A 8 -1.32 -8.24 5.92
N VAL A 9 -1.25 -7.86 4.65
CA VAL A 9 -2.01 -6.74 4.07
C VAL A 9 -2.79 -7.24 2.87
N LYS A 10 -4.10 -6.98 2.84
CA LYS A 10 -4.96 -7.31 1.71
C LYS A 10 -5.12 -6.09 0.80
N ALA A 11 -4.83 -6.27 -0.48
CA ALA A 11 -5.08 -5.28 -1.52
C ALA A 11 -6.33 -5.66 -2.34
N VAL A 12 -7.21 -4.69 -2.60
CA VAL A 12 -8.41 -4.86 -3.44
C VAL A 12 -8.50 -3.70 -4.42
N GLY A 13 -8.75 -3.95 -5.71
CA GLY A 13 -8.93 -2.89 -6.72
C GLY A 13 -7.66 -2.35 -7.38
N GLY A 14 -6.51 -2.98 -7.17
CA GLY A 14 -5.25 -2.65 -7.86
C GLY A 14 -4.73 -1.24 -7.55
N ARG A 15 -4.17 -0.55 -8.57
CA ARG A 15 -3.52 0.77 -8.43
C ARG A 15 -4.49 1.93 -8.13
N SER A 16 -5.79 1.69 -8.17
CA SER A 16 -6.84 2.66 -7.79
C SER A 16 -7.74 2.11 -6.68
N GLY A 17 -7.19 1.19 -5.87
CA GLY A 17 -7.91 0.41 -4.89
C GLY A 17 -7.64 0.83 -3.45
N THR A 18 -7.72 -0.14 -2.54
CA THR A 18 -7.42 0.03 -1.11
C THR A 18 -6.54 -1.10 -0.62
N ILE A 19 -5.70 -0.79 0.37
CA ILE A 19 -4.95 -1.77 1.15
C ILE A 19 -5.38 -1.70 2.61
N ARG A 20 -5.43 -2.85 3.27
CA ARG A 20 -5.72 -2.95 4.70
C ARG A 20 -4.91 -4.05 5.36
N SER A 21 -4.20 -3.76 6.44
CA SER A 21 -3.54 -4.77 7.28
C SER A 21 -4.57 -5.54 8.11
N GLU A 22 -4.24 -6.79 8.47
CA GLU A 22 -5.12 -7.62 9.31
C GLU A 22 -5.39 -6.99 10.69
N ASP A 23 -4.41 -6.27 11.24
CA ASP A 23 -4.54 -5.51 12.49
C ASP A 23 -5.24 -4.15 12.34
N GLY A 24 -5.53 -3.71 11.10
CA GLY A 24 -6.21 -2.45 10.80
C GLY A 24 -5.38 -1.19 11.00
N ILE A 25 -4.10 -1.28 11.38
CA ILE A 25 -3.22 -0.13 11.60
C ILE A 25 -2.88 0.56 10.27
N LEU A 26 -2.70 -0.22 9.19
CA LEU A 26 -2.45 0.29 7.86
C LEU A 26 -3.70 0.13 7.00
N GLU A 27 -4.47 1.21 6.84
CA GLU A 27 -5.64 1.26 5.96
C GLU A 27 -5.55 2.49 5.04
N LEU A 28 -5.23 2.26 3.76
CA LEU A 28 -4.91 3.34 2.81
C LEU A 28 -5.64 3.13 1.48
N LYS A 29 -6.03 4.25 0.85
CA LYS A 29 -6.40 4.28 -0.57
C LYS A 29 -5.14 4.32 -1.43
N LEU A 30 -5.19 3.68 -2.59
CA LEU A 30 -4.17 3.75 -3.62
C LEU A 30 -4.70 4.54 -4.81
N ALA A 31 -3.82 5.32 -5.43
CA ALA A 31 -4.11 5.99 -6.68
C ALA A 31 -2.91 5.88 -7.63
N LEU A 32 -3.21 5.77 -8.92
CA LEU A 32 -2.20 5.93 -9.95
C LEU A 32 -1.69 7.39 -9.90
N PRO A 33 -0.37 7.61 -9.90
CA PRO A 33 0.19 8.96 -9.87
C PRO A 33 -0.11 9.73 -11.16
N LYS A 34 -0.05 11.06 -11.10
CA LYS A 34 -0.38 11.95 -12.23
C LYS A 34 0.53 11.71 -13.43
N GLU A 35 1.79 11.40 -13.15
CA GLU A 35 2.85 11.11 -14.11
C GLU A 35 2.55 9.86 -14.96
N LEU A 36 1.68 8.97 -14.47
CA LEU A 36 1.22 7.78 -15.18
C LEU A 36 -0.24 7.93 -15.65
N GLY A 37 -0.79 9.15 -15.68
CA GLY A 37 -2.15 9.43 -16.16
C GLY A 37 -3.26 9.21 -15.13
N GLY A 38 -2.93 9.09 -13.84
CA GLY A 38 -3.90 8.94 -12.76
C GLY A 38 -4.29 10.26 -12.09
N LYS A 39 -5.17 10.17 -11.08
CA LYS A 39 -5.58 11.33 -10.28
C LYS A 39 -4.48 11.81 -9.32
N GLY A 40 -3.64 10.89 -8.84
CA GLY A 40 -2.60 11.18 -7.84
C GLY A 40 -3.13 11.76 -6.53
N ASP A 41 -4.35 11.38 -6.13
CA ASP A 41 -5.05 11.86 -4.94
C ASP A 41 -4.92 10.91 -3.73
N ALA A 42 -4.12 9.86 -3.87
CA ALA A 42 -3.74 8.94 -2.80
C ALA A 42 -2.31 8.43 -3.02
N THR A 43 -1.78 7.66 -2.06
CA THR A 43 -0.45 7.06 -2.18
C THR A 43 -0.40 5.96 -3.23
N ASN A 44 0.78 5.40 -3.47
CA ASN A 44 1.01 4.32 -4.42
C ASN A 44 2.03 3.30 -3.88
N PRO A 45 2.09 2.08 -4.45
CA PRO A 45 3.03 1.05 -4.00
C PRO A 45 4.50 1.49 -4.02
N GLU A 46 4.90 2.34 -4.96
CA GLU A 46 6.27 2.83 -5.08
C GLU A 46 6.64 3.74 -3.89
N GLN A 47 5.73 4.62 -3.46
CA GLN A 47 5.91 5.44 -2.25
C GLN A 47 5.96 4.57 -0.98
N LEU A 48 5.10 3.55 -0.88
CA LEU A 48 5.10 2.63 0.28
C LEU A 48 6.40 1.83 0.38
N PHE A 49 6.92 1.36 -0.76
CA PHE A 49 8.20 0.67 -0.81
C PHE A 49 9.35 1.60 -0.39
N ALA A 50 9.38 2.82 -0.92
CA ALA A 50 10.39 3.81 -0.56
C ALA A 50 10.33 4.16 0.95
N ALA A 51 9.13 4.33 1.50
CA ALA A 51 8.94 4.63 2.93
C ALA A 51 9.36 3.47 3.85
N GLY A 52 9.14 2.21 3.42
CA GLY A 52 9.58 1.05 4.18
C GLY A 52 11.09 0.77 4.13
N TYR A 53 11.78 1.31 3.11
CA TYR A 53 13.22 1.12 2.93
C TYR A 53 14.07 2.22 3.58
N ALA A 54 13.59 3.47 3.56
CA ALA A 54 14.30 4.64 4.10
C ALA A 54 14.66 4.49 5.58
#